data_AF-A0AAN1Y7Q8-F1
#
_entry.id   AF-A0AAN1Y7Q8-F1
#
_cell.length_a   1.000
_cell.length_b   1.000
_cell.length_c   1.000
_cell.angle_alpha   90.00
_cell.angle_beta   90.00
_cell.angle_gamma   90.00
#
_symmetry.space_group_name_H-M   'P 1'
#
loop_
_entity.id
_entity.type
_entity.pdbx_description
1 polymer ?
#
loop_
_entity_poly.entity_id
_entity_poly.type
_entity_poly.pdbx_seq_one_letter_code
_entity_poly.pdbx_strand_id
1 'polypeptide(L)'
;MIEKCKALTANQNDPEQKTDLPEDLPDLPELPDPLPGPELPDLTRLYKRRCRDGDVMQKCKHMLIAGYSPGRVALLLRLPLEKVKELHQASYNPVCRRFANPNNERLIPTMWSEGAMLAEVCQALGLPLFTVVMSLRQNGVTEAAMAPRMPDYNDPLCVEYRRVVARKAASKSRPIQINPVRRVRKAVGTTATA
;
A
#
# COMPACT_ATOMS: atom_id res chain seq x y z
N MET A 1 -28.29 -34.58 13.22
CA MET A 1 -27.42 -33.92 12.21
C MET A 1 -28.32 -32.99 11.42
N ILE A 2 -28.29 -31.67 11.51
CA ILE A 2 -27.27 -30.69 11.92
C ILE A 2 -28.04 -29.56 12.65
N GLU A 3 -27.58 -29.17 13.83
CA GLU A 3 -28.12 -28.01 14.55
C GLU A 3 -27.76 -26.73 13.76
N LYS A 4 -28.78 -25.92 13.43
CA LYS A 4 -28.59 -24.59 12.84
C LYS A 4 -28.01 -23.67 13.91
N CYS A 5 -26.72 -23.36 13.81
CA CYS A 5 -26.10 -22.28 14.58
C CYS A 5 -26.81 -20.96 14.26
N LYS A 6 -27.61 -20.47 15.20
CA LYS A 6 -28.21 -19.13 15.16
C LYS A 6 -27.14 -18.14 15.62
N ALA A 7 -26.79 -17.19 14.76
CA ALA A 7 -25.79 -16.16 15.04
C ALA A 7 -26.23 -15.29 16.23
N LEU A 8 -25.35 -15.12 17.22
CA LEU A 8 -25.51 -14.15 18.30
C LEU A 8 -25.06 -12.78 17.76
N THR A 9 -26.02 -11.98 17.33
CA THR A 9 -25.83 -10.54 17.12
C THR A 9 -25.71 -9.87 18.48
N ALA A 10 -24.52 -9.34 18.78
CA ALA A 10 -24.30 -8.42 19.89
C ALA A 10 -24.94 -7.07 19.56
N ASN A 11 -26.15 -6.83 20.09
CA ASN A 11 -26.76 -5.51 20.03
C ASN A 11 -26.08 -4.59 21.04
N GLN A 12 -25.55 -3.51 20.47
CA GLN A 12 -25.28 -2.18 21.00
C GLN A 12 -25.84 -1.90 22.40
N ASN A 13 -24.97 -1.51 23.34
CA ASN A 13 -25.35 -0.87 24.58
C ASN A 13 -25.64 0.62 24.28
N ASP A 14 -26.90 1.02 24.29
CA ASP A 14 -27.28 2.42 24.51
C ASP A 14 -27.18 2.75 26.01
N PRO A 15 -26.73 3.97 26.38
CA PRO A 15 -26.59 4.39 27.76
C PRO A 15 -27.93 4.97 28.23
N GLU A 16 -28.53 4.40 29.27
CA GLU A 16 -29.47 5.03 30.23
C GLU A 16 -30.40 3.96 30.81
N GLN A 17 -29.99 3.35 31.91
CA GLN A 17 -30.94 2.74 32.86
C GLN A 17 -30.36 2.83 34.26
N LYS A 18 -30.90 3.80 35.00
CA LYS A 18 -30.73 4.02 36.42
C LYS A 18 -31.89 3.31 37.11
N THR A 19 -31.66 2.18 37.79
CA THR A 19 -32.52 1.69 38.89
C THR A 19 -31.87 0.51 39.63
N ASP A 20 -31.59 0.78 40.91
CA ASP A 20 -31.73 -0.06 42.12
C ASP A 20 -30.88 -1.34 42.27
N LEU A 21 -29.74 -1.17 42.95
CA LEU A 21 -28.97 -2.25 43.59
C LEU A 21 -29.53 -2.51 45.00
N PRO A 22 -29.67 -3.77 45.45
CA PRO A 22 -29.98 -4.08 46.84
C PRO A 22 -28.75 -3.86 47.75
N GLU A 23 -28.93 -3.07 48.82
CA GLU A 23 -27.94 -2.66 49.83
C GLU A 23 -27.61 -3.76 50.86
N ASP A 24 -27.10 -4.93 50.45
CA ASP A 24 -26.60 -5.90 51.43
C ASP A 24 -25.45 -6.76 50.86
N LEU A 25 -24.29 -6.12 50.64
CA LEU A 25 -23.01 -6.83 50.49
C LEU A 25 -22.13 -6.48 51.71
N PRO A 26 -21.59 -7.47 52.45
CA PRO A 26 -20.68 -7.19 53.56
C PRO A 26 -19.41 -6.50 53.06
N ASP A 27 -18.94 -5.51 53.82
CA ASP A 27 -17.70 -4.74 53.56
C ASP A 27 -16.55 -5.67 53.16
N LEU A 28 -16.19 -5.64 51.88
CA LEU A 28 -14.93 -6.19 51.42
C LEU A 28 -13.82 -5.31 52.03
N PRO A 29 -12.81 -5.87 52.69
CA PRO A 29 -11.70 -5.06 53.20
C PRO A 29 -11.10 -4.26 52.05
N GLU A 30 -10.91 -2.95 52.26
CA GLU A 30 -10.24 -2.04 51.33
C GLU A 30 -8.96 -2.70 50.83
N LEU A 31 -8.92 -3.01 49.53
CA LEU A 31 -7.69 -3.45 48.90
C LEU A 31 -6.65 -2.35 49.15
N PRO A 32 -5.49 -2.67 49.74
CA PRO A 32 -4.47 -1.67 49.99
C PRO A 32 -4.13 -0.93 48.69
N ASP A 33 -3.90 0.38 48.80
CA ASP A 33 -3.55 1.27 47.69
C ASP A 33 -2.58 0.58 46.72
N PRO A 34 -2.79 0.70 45.38
CA PRO A 34 -1.95 0.04 44.41
C PRO A 34 -0.50 0.44 44.68
N LEU A 35 0.29 -0.55 45.10
CA LEU A 35 1.73 -0.41 45.33
C LEU A 35 2.32 0.39 44.15
N PRO A 36 3.12 1.43 44.39
CA PRO A 36 3.74 2.19 43.31
C PRO A 36 4.48 1.19 42.43
N GLY A 37 3.94 0.97 41.23
CA GLY A 37 4.47 -0.02 40.30
C GLY A 37 5.94 0.31 40.05
N PRO A 38 6.82 -0.69 39.91
CA PRO A 38 8.23 -0.44 39.65
C PRO A 38 8.35 0.51 38.46
N GLU A 39 9.07 1.62 38.65
CA GLU A 39 9.33 2.59 37.59
C GLU A 39 9.95 1.85 36.40
N LEU A 40 9.23 1.86 35.26
CA LEU A 40 9.71 1.20 34.06
C LEU A 40 11.04 1.86 33.63
N PRO A 41 12.03 1.06 33.20
CA PRO A 41 13.32 1.61 32.80
C PRO A 41 13.17 2.60 31.65
N ASP A 42 13.91 3.72 31.68
CA ASP A 42 13.92 4.68 30.59
C ASP A 42 14.54 4.07 29.32
N LEU A 43 13.68 3.78 28.34
CA LEU A 43 14.08 3.18 27.05
C LEU A 43 14.50 4.24 26.01
N THR A 44 14.51 5.53 26.34
CA THR A 44 14.77 6.61 25.39
C THR A 44 16.10 6.45 24.66
N ARG A 45 17.18 6.08 25.36
CA ARG A 45 18.49 5.86 24.75
C ARG A 45 18.50 4.65 23.81
N LEU A 46 17.82 3.57 24.20
CA LEU A 46 17.69 2.37 23.37
C LEU A 46 16.95 2.69 22.07
N TYR A 47 15.81 3.39 22.17
CA TYR A 47 15.03 3.80 21.01
C TYR A 47 15.80 4.73 20.09
N LYS A 48 16.53 5.74 20.62
CA LYS A 48 17.38 6.62 19.80
C LYS A 48 18.45 5.83 19.04
N ARG A 49 19.06 4.82 19.65
CA ARG A 49 20.06 3.95 18.99
C ARG A 49 19.41 3.09 17.91
N ARG A 50 18.29 2.42 18.22
CA ARG A 50 17.57 1.55 17.28
C ARG A 50 17.04 2.30 16.07
N CYS A 51 16.51 3.51 16.25
CA CYS A 51 16.02 4.34 15.14
C CYS A 51 17.11 4.83 14.18
N ARG A 52 18.38 4.85 14.61
CA ARG A 52 19.54 5.20 13.76
C ARG A 52 20.11 4.01 13.00
N ASP A 53 19.74 2.80 13.40
CA ASP A 53 20.21 1.57 12.78
C ASP A 53 19.45 1.33 11.47
N GLY A 54 20.18 1.44 10.36
CA GLY A 54 19.62 1.32 9.02
C GLY A 54 18.98 -0.05 8.76
N ASP A 55 19.58 -1.12 9.26
CA ASP A 55 19.09 -2.49 9.04
C ASP A 55 17.79 -2.74 9.81
N VAL A 56 17.72 -2.23 11.05
CA VAL A 56 16.51 -2.29 11.87
C VAL A 56 15.38 -1.50 11.21
N MET A 57 15.65 -0.29 10.74
CA MET A 57 14.65 0.54 10.06
C MET A 57 14.22 -0.04 8.72
N GLN A 58 15.13 -0.66 7.98
CA GLN A 58 14.82 -1.34 6.74
C GLN A 58 13.93 -2.56 6.99
N LYS A 59 14.23 -3.36 8.02
CA LYS A 59 13.39 -4.49 8.43
C LYS A 59 12.00 -4.04 8.89
N CYS A 60 11.92 -2.94 9.64
CA CYS A 60 10.66 -2.31 10.05
C CYS A 60 9.75 -2.02 8.86
N LYS A 61 10.30 -1.34 7.83
CA LYS A 61 9.57 -1.04 6.59
C LYS A 61 9.07 -2.31 5.89
N HIS A 62 9.92 -3.33 5.74
CA HIS A 62 9.52 -4.59 5.09
C HIS A 62 8.39 -5.29 5.84
N MET A 63 8.45 -5.31 7.18
CA MET A 63 7.39 -5.90 7.99
C MET A 63 6.07 -5.14 7.86
N LEU A 64 6.11 -3.80 7.83
CA LEU A 64 4.90 -2.99 7.61
C LEU A 64 4.31 -3.26 6.20
N ILE A 65 5.16 -3.36 5.17
CA ILE A 65 4.74 -3.74 3.80
C ILE A 65 4.12 -5.14 3.78
N ALA A 66 4.64 -6.07 4.56
CA ALA A 66 4.13 -7.44 4.67
C ALA A 66 2.84 -7.54 5.51
N GLY A 67 2.28 -6.42 5.99
CA GLY A 67 1.00 -6.37 6.68
C GLY A 67 1.07 -6.60 8.19
N TYR A 68 2.26 -6.55 8.80
CA TYR A 68 2.37 -6.62 10.26
C TYR A 68 1.84 -5.34 10.91
N SER A 69 1.08 -5.48 12.01
CA SER A 69 0.57 -4.32 12.75
C SER A 69 1.69 -3.50 13.39
N PRO A 70 1.56 -2.16 13.47
CA PRO A 70 2.57 -1.29 14.08
C PRO A 70 2.99 -1.70 15.49
N GLY A 71 2.03 -2.16 16.32
CA GLY A 71 2.30 -2.67 17.67
C GLY A 71 3.22 -3.90 17.66
N ARG A 72 2.95 -4.86 16.78
CA ARG A 72 3.77 -6.07 16.64
C ARG A 72 5.19 -5.74 16.14
N VAL A 73 5.30 -4.82 15.18
CA VAL A 73 6.60 -4.38 14.65
C VAL A 73 7.41 -3.64 15.71
N ALA A 74 6.78 -2.75 16.48
CA ALA A 74 7.42 -2.00 17.56
C ALA A 74 8.03 -2.94 18.61
N LEU A 75 7.28 -3.98 19.02
CA LEU A 75 7.74 -4.98 19.97
C LEU A 75 8.90 -5.83 19.42
N LEU A 76 8.76 -6.39 18.22
CA LEU A 76 9.76 -7.29 17.63
C LEU A 76 11.10 -6.59 17.35
N LEU A 77 11.06 -5.32 16.96
CA LEU A 77 12.26 -4.55 16.61
C LEU A 77 12.74 -3.65 17.76
N ARG A 78 12.02 -3.64 18.89
CA ARG A 78 12.26 -2.74 20.03
C ARG A 78 12.37 -1.28 19.58
N LEU A 79 11.39 -0.86 18.79
CA LEU A 79 11.25 0.51 18.27
C LEU A 79 10.14 1.25 19.04
N PRO A 80 10.23 2.59 19.14
CA PRO A 80 9.19 3.39 19.77
C PRO A 80 7.90 3.31 18.93
N LEU A 81 6.79 2.97 19.59
CA LEU A 81 5.50 2.72 18.94
C LEU A 81 5.03 3.90 18.07
N GLU A 82 5.15 5.12 18.59
CA GLU A 82 4.72 6.33 17.87
C GLU A 82 5.46 6.52 16.55
N LYS A 83 6.76 6.20 16.51
CA LYS A 83 7.53 6.29 15.26
C LYS A 83 7.10 5.25 14.23
N VAL A 84 6.75 4.05 14.69
CA VAL A 84 6.29 2.97 13.80
C VAL A 84 4.89 3.29 13.27
N LYS A 85 4.00 3.88 14.07
CA LYS A 85 2.69 4.37 13.62
C LYS A 85 2.81 5.47 12.58
N GLU A 86 3.68 6.45 12.81
CA GLU A 86 3.97 7.53 11.84
C GLU A 86 4.45 6.96 10.50
N LEU A 87 5.40 6.02 10.53
CA LEU A 87 5.91 5.34 9.33
C LEU A 87 4.84 4.52 8.61
N HIS A 88 4.01 3.81 9.36
CA HIS A 88 2.89 3.06 8.81
C HIS A 88 1.93 4.00 8.08
N GLN A 89 1.45 5.06 8.73
CA GLN A 89 0.49 6.00 8.14
C GLN A 89 1.05 6.76 6.92
N ALA A 90 2.33 7.16 6.95
CA ALA A 90 2.90 8.02 5.92
C ALA A 90 3.21 7.31 4.59
N SER A 91 3.71 6.06 4.61
CA SER A 91 4.27 5.46 3.37
C SER A 91 4.25 3.95 3.30
N TYR A 92 4.00 3.25 4.41
CA TYR A 92 4.15 1.80 4.49
C TYR A 92 2.88 1.08 4.96
N ASN A 93 1.73 1.76 4.92
CA ASN A 93 0.42 1.16 5.15
C ASN A 93 0.07 0.24 3.97
N PRO A 94 -0.23 -1.05 4.19
CA PRO A 94 -0.66 -1.96 3.13
C PRO A 94 -1.94 -1.49 2.41
N VAL A 95 -2.79 -0.71 3.09
CA VAL A 95 -4.00 -0.09 2.51
C VAL A 95 -3.65 1.07 1.57
N CYS A 96 -2.61 1.85 1.88
CA CYS A 96 -2.19 3.02 1.09
C CYS A 96 -1.11 2.70 0.06
N ARG A 97 -0.59 1.47 0.02
CA ARG A 97 0.18 1.02 -1.14
C ARG A 97 -0.80 1.08 -2.29
N ARG A 98 -0.67 2.12 -3.12
CA ARG A 98 -1.30 2.25 -4.43
C ARG A 98 -0.84 1.06 -5.28
N PHE A 99 -1.30 -0.14 -4.94
CA PHE A 99 -1.52 -1.15 -5.93
C PHE A 99 -2.42 -0.47 -6.95
N ALA A 100 -2.00 -0.44 -8.21
CA ALA A 100 -2.96 -0.31 -9.29
C ALA A 100 -4.13 -1.21 -8.90
N ASN A 101 -5.36 -0.66 -8.84
CA ASN A 101 -6.52 -1.39 -8.34
C ASN A 101 -6.47 -2.82 -8.93
N PRO A 102 -6.32 -3.88 -8.10
CA PRO A 102 -6.05 -5.23 -8.59
C PRO A 102 -7.17 -5.74 -9.51
N ASN A 103 -8.34 -5.10 -9.47
CA ASN A 103 -9.44 -5.39 -10.38
C ASN A 103 -9.22 -4.84 -11.79
N ASN A 104 -8.37 -3.83 -12.02
CA ASN A 104 -8.16 -3.24 -13.34
C ASN A 104 -7.64 -4.25 -14.37
N GLU A 105 -6.83 -5.23 -13.93
CA GLU A 105 -6.33 -6.31 -14.79
C GLU A 105 -7.46 -7.18 -15.36
N ARG A 106 -8.58 -7.31 -14.64
CA ARG A 106 -9.76 -8.05 -15.09
C ARG A 106 -10.83 -7.15 -15.71
N LEU A 107 -11.04 -5.96 -15.15
CA LEU A 107 -12.09 -5.03 -15.58
C LEU A 107 -11.84 -4.50 -17.00
N ILE A 108 -10.60 -4.16 -17.35
CA ILE A 108 -10.26 -3.67 -18.71
C ILE A 108 -10.65 -4.71 -19.78
N PRO A 109 -10.18 -5.97 -19.72
CA PRO A 109 -10.58 -6.98 -20.71
C PRO A 109 -12.07 -7.33 -20.64
N THR A 110 -12.71 -7.31 -19.47
CA THR A 110 -14.17 -7.52 -19.35
C THR A 110 -14.94 -6.44 -20.10
N MET A 111 -14.71 -5.15 -19.82
CA MET A 111 -15.38 -4.04 -20.51
C MET A 111 -15.10 -4.06 -22.03
N TRP A 112 -13.87 -4.44 -22.42
CA TRP A 112 -13.53 -4.66 -23.82
C TRP A 112 -14.37 -5.77 -24.46
N SER A 113 -14.54 -6.91 -23.77
CA SER A 113 -15.36 -8.03 -24.26
C SER A 113 -16.84 -7.67 -24.36
N GLU A 114 -17.33 -6.79 -23.48
CA GLU A 114 -18.69 -6.23 -23.51
C GLU A 114 -18.92 -5.21 -24.65
N GLY A 115 -17.85 -4.83 -25.36
CA GLY A 115 -17.95 -3.93 -26.52
C GLY A 115 -17.68 -2.46 -26.22
N ALA A 116 -17.26 -2.11 -25.00
CA ALA A 116 -17.05 -0.72 -24.61
C ALA A 116 -15.99 -0.01 -25.47
N MET A 117 -16.20 1.29 -25.68
CA MET A 117 -15.23 2.16 -26.34
C MET A 117 -14.04 2.44 -25.41
N LEU A 118 -12.85 2.64 -25.96
CA LEU A 118 -11.66 2.86 -25.11
C LEU A 118 -11.77 4.13 -24.25
N ALA A 119 -12.47 5.17 -24.73
CA ALA A 119 -12.76 6.38 -23.95
C ALA A 119 -13.61 6.06 -22.71
N GLU A 120 -14.64 5.22 -22.85
CA GLU A 120 -15.54 4.83 -21.77
C GLU A 120 -14.79 4.02 -20.70
N VAL A 121 -13.92 3.10 -21.12
CA VAL A 121 -13.05 2.34 -20.21
C VAL A 121 -12.11 3.27 -19.44
N CYS A 122 -11.52 4.28 -20.11
CA CYS A 122 -10.68 5.28 -19.46
C CYS A 122 -11.45 6.09 -18.42
N GLN A 123 -12.67 6.53 -18.75
CA GLN A 123 -13.52 7.32 -17.88
C GLN A 123 -14.01 6.51 -16.67
N ALA A 124 -14.49 5.28 -16.88
CA ALA A 124 -15.02 4.43 -15.82
C ALA A 124 -13.95 4.03 -14.79
N LEU A 125 -12.72 3.77 -15.24
CA LEU A 125 -11.63 3.31 -14.38
C LEU A 125 -10.70 4.45 -13.91
N GLY A 126 -10.88 5.68 -14.42
CA GLY A 126 -9.99 6.81 -14.16
C GLY A 126 -8.55 6.56 -14.62
N LEU A 127 -8.37 5.81 -15.72
CA LEU A 127 -7.06 5.41 -16.24
C LEU A 127 -6.71 6.17 -17.52
N PRO A 128 -5.41 6.47 -17.75
CA PRO A 128 -4.99 7.05 -19.01
C PRO A 128 -5.05 6.02 -20.14
N LEU A 129 -5.35 6.48 -21.36
CA LEU A 129 -5.50 5.63 -22.55
C LEU A 129 -4.29 4.74 -22.81
N PHE A 130 -3.07 5.24 -22.55
CA PHE A 130 -1.85 4.43 -22.66
C PHE A 130 -1.90 3.17 -21.80
N THR A 131 -2.38 3.26 -20.56
CA THR A 131 -2.46 2.12 -19.64
C THR A 131 -3.48 1.10 -20.13
N VAL A 132 -4.64 1.58 -20.61
CA VAL A 132 -5.69 0.69 -21.17
C VAL A 132 -5.18 -0.05 -22.39
N VAL A 133 -4.56 0.64 -23.35
CA VAL A 133 -4.00 0.02 -24.56
C VAL A 133 -2.89 -0.98 -24.21
N MET A 134 -1.97 -0.64 -23.29
CA MET A 134 -0.93 -1.58 -22.88
C MET A 134 -1.50 -2.83 -22.19
N SER A 135 -2.52 -2.68 -21.36
CA SER A 135 -3.20 -3.80 -20.71
C SER A 135 -3.87 -4.72 -21.75
N LEU A 136 -4.57 -4.15 -22.72
CA LEU A 136 -5.21 -4.95 -23.80
C LEU A 136 -4.18 -5.68 -24.67
N ARG A 137 -3.04 -5.04 -24.98
CA ARG A 137 -1.92 -5.70 -25.68
C ARG A 137 -1.35 -6.86 -24.88
N GLN A 138 -1.16 -6.69 -23.57
CA GLN A 138 -0.70 -7.77 -22.68
C GLN A 138 -1.68 -8.94 -22.64
N ASN A 139 -2.98 -8.68 -22.82
CA ASN A 139 -4.04 -9.67 -22.95
C ASN A 139 -4.24 -10.19 -24.40
N GLY A 140 -3.35 -9.86 -25.34
CA GLY A 140 -3.34 -10.41 -26.70
C GLY A 140 -4.26 -9.69 -27.70
N VAL A 141 -4.86 -8.55 -27.36
CA VAL A 141 -5.66 -7.76 -28.29
C VAL A 141 -4.73 -7.03 -29.28
N THR A 142 -5.02 -7.12 -30.58
CA THR A 142 -4.22 -6.51 -31.63
C THR A 142 -4.58 -5.04 -31.85
N GLU A 143 -3.65 -4.25 -32.38
CA GLU A 143 -3.90 -2.84 -32.75
C GLU A 143 -5.03 -2.68 -33.74
N ALA A 144 -5.15 -3.59 -34.72
CA ALA A 144 -6.22 -3.58 -35.70
C ALA A 144 -7.59 -3.81 -35.05
N ALA A 145 -7.67 -4.63 -34.01
CA ALA A 145 -8.91 -4.83 -33.26
C ALA A 145 -9.25 -3.61 -32.38
N MET A 146 -8.25 -2.89 -31.87
CA MET A 146 -8.42 -1.67 -31.06
C MET A 146 -8.76 -0.44 -31.90
N ALA A 147 -8.27 -0.34 -33.14
CA ALA A 147 -8.40 0.84 -33.98
C ALA A 147 -9.86 1.35 -34.16
N PRO A 148 -10.88 0.49 -34.39
CA PRO A 148 -12.26 0.94 -34.51
C PRO A 148 -12.85 1.53 -33.22
N ARG A 149 -12.26 1.20 -32.06
CA ARG A 149 -12.74 1.66 -30.73
C ARG A 149 -11.85 2.75 -30.13
N MET A 150 -10.89 3.25 -30.90
CA MET A 150 -10.01 4.33 -30.49
C MET A 150 -10.81 5.66 -30.44
N PRO A 151 -10.56 6.55 -29.46
CA PRO A 151 -11.14 7.88 -29.48
C PRO A 151 -10.69 8.67 -30.72
N ASP A 152 -11.44 9.73 -31.05
CA ASP A 152 -11.12 10.57 -32.21
C ASP A 152 -9.69 11.11 -32.15
N TYR A 153 -9.10 11.37 -33.32
CA TYR A 153 -7.73 11.85 -33.42
C TYR A 153 -7.50 13.16 -32.66
N ASN A 154 -8.49 14.04 -32.58
CA ASN A 154 -8.39 15.31 -31.87
C ASN A 154 -8.85 15.24 -30.41
N ASP A 155 -9.30 14.08 -29.94
CA ASP A 155 -9.68 13.87 -28.56
C ASP A 155 -8.45 14.10 -27.63
N PRO A 156 -8.60 14.84 -26.51
CA PRO A 156 -7.55 15.02 -25.51
C PRO A 156 -6.86 13.71 -25.07
N LEU A 157 -7.62 12.62 -24.92
CA LEU A 157 -7.08 11.29 -24.56
C LEU A 157 -6.11 10.77 -25.63
N CYS A 158 -6.46 10.94 -26.91
CA CYS A 158 -5.66 10.48 -28.04
C CYS A 158 -4.41 11.36 -28.25
N VAL A 159 -4.52 12.67 -28.01
CA VAL A 159 -3.36 13.59 -28.00
C VAL A 159 -2.35 13.18 -26.92
N GLU A 160 -2.79 12.99 -25.68
CA GLU A 160 -1.91 12.58 -24.58
C GLU A 160 -1.31 11.19 -24.80
N TYR A 161 -2.11 10.24 -25.32
CA TYR A 161 -1.62 8.93 -25.68
C TYR A 161 -0.43 8.99 -26.65
N ARG A 162 -0.53 9.77 -27.73
CA ARG A 162 0.57 9.95 -28.71
C ARG A 162 1.80 10.58 -28.08
N ARG A 163 1.63 11.59 -27.21
CA ARG A 163 2.73 12.20 -26.46
C ARG A 163 3.45 11.18 -25.57
N VAL A 164 2.70 10.32 -24.88
CA VAL A 164 3.27 9.26 -24.04
C VAL A 164 3.98 8.21 -24.87
N VAL A 165 3.40 7.77 -26.00
CA VAL A 165 4.02 6.82 -26.92
C VAL A 165 5.34 7.37 -27.45
N ALA A 166 5.38 8.61 -27.95
CA ALA A 166 6.60 9.26 -28.42
C ALA A 166 7.68 9.33 -27.33
N ARG A 167 7.29 9.73 -26.11
CA ARG A 167 8.18 9.80 -24.95
C ARG A 167 8.75 8.43 -24.57
N LYS A 168 7.91 7.40 -24.56
CA LYS A 168 8.31 6.02 -24.23
C LYS A 168 9.21 5.42 -25.31
N ALA A 169 8.95 5.70 -26.58
CA ALA A 169 9.80 5.29 -27.69
C ALA A 169 11.20 5.92 -27.61
N ALA A 170 11.30 7.18 -27.18
CA ALA A 170 12.58 7.86 -26.97
C ALA A 170 13.34 7.40 -25.70
N SER A 171 12.62 6.87 -24.71
CA SER A 171 13.20 6.46 -23.43
C SER A 171 13.86 5.08 -23.55
N LYS A 172 15.21 5.06 -23.61
CA LYS A 172 15.98 3.82 -23.42
C LYS A 172 15.92 3.43 -21.94
N SER A 173 15.02 2.51 -21.60
CA SER A 173 14.97 1.84 -20.30
C SER A 173 16.37 1.31 -19.95
N ARG A 174 17.03 1.93 -18.98
CA ARG A 174 18.25 1.37 -18.38
C ARG A 174 17.82 0.53 -17.19
N PRO A 175 18.17 -0.75 -17.11
CA PRO A 175 17.94 -1.55 -15.93
C PRO A 175 18.50 -0.82 -14.72
N ILE A 176 17.67 -0.59 -13.70
CA ILE A 176 18.14 -0.06 -12.43
C ILE A 176 19.06 -1.11 -11.84
N GLN A 177 20.35 -0.79 -11.75
CA GLN A 177 21.31 -1.64 -11.08
C GLN A 177 21.07 -1.53 -9.57
N ILE A 178 20.35 -2.51 -9.02
CA ILE A 178 19.99 -2.56 -7.59
C ILE A 178 21.23 -2.77 -6.69
N ASN A 179 22.37 -3.17 -7.27
CA ASN A 179 23.66 -3.25 -6.56
C ASN A 179 24.78 -2.54 -7.33
N PRO A 180 25.50 -1.57 -6.73
CA PRO A 180 26.70 -1.00 -7.31
C PRO A 180 27.92 -1.88 -6.96
N VAL A 181 27.97 -3.15 -7.39
CA VAL A 181 29.15 -3.98 -7.07
C VAL A 181 30.37 -3.57 -7.91
N ARG A 182 30.18 -2.90 -9.04
CA ARG A 182 31.30 -2.40 -9.84
C ARG A 182 30.98 -1.03 -10.42
N ARG A 183 31.63 0.00 -9.88
CA ARG A 183 31.75 1.32 -10.50
C ARG A 183 32.40 1.12 -11.88
N VAL A 184 31.60 1.09 -12.95
CA VAL A 184 32.12 1.05 -14.31
C VAL A 184 32.89 2.36 -14.52
N ARG A 185 34.23 2.28 -14.52
CA ARG A 185 35.07 3.39 -14.94
C ARG A 185 34.74 3.63 -16.42
N LYS A 186 34.12 4.77 -16.75
CA LYS A 186 34.07 5.26 -18.12
C LYS A 186 35.51 5.27 -18.64
N ALA A 187 35.81 4.45 -19.65
CA ALA A 187 37.08 4.56 -20.35
C ALA A 187 37.14 5.97 -20.95
N VAL A 188 38.11 6.76 -20.50
CA VAL A 188 38.47 8.02 -21.15
C VAL A 188 39.05 7.61 -22.50
N GLY A 189 38.33 7.91 -23.58
CA GLY A 189 38.76 7.60 -24.93
C GLY A 189 40.08 8.30 -25.23
N THR A 190 41.12 7.53 -25.51
CA THR A 190 42.38 8.02 -26.05
C THR A 190 42.13 8.41 -27.50
N THR A 191 42.07 9.70 -27.79
CA THR A 191 42.16 10.20 -29.16
C THR A 191 43.57 9.95 -29.66
N ALA A 192 43.73 8.97 -30.55
CA ALA A 192 44.94 8.80 -31.34
C ALA A 192 44.98 9.94 -32.38
N THR A 193 46.00 10.79 -32.29
CA THR A 193 46.37 11.75 -33.34
C THR A 193 47.37 11.04 -34.24
N ALA A 194 47.13 11.11 -35.55
CA ALA A 194 48.04 10.64 -36.60
C ALA A 194 49.11 11.70 -36.90
#